data_AF-A0A353G8G1-F1
#
_entry.id   AF-A0A353G8G1-F1
#
_cell.length_a   1.000
_cell.length_b   1.000
_cell.length_c   1.000
_cell.angle_alpha   90.00
_cell.angle_beta   90.00
_cell.angle_gamma   90.00
#
_symmetry.space_group_name_H-M   'P 1'
#
loop_
_entity.id
_entity.type
_entity.pdbx_description
1 polymer ?
#
loop_
_entity_poly.entity_id
_entity_poly.type
_entity_poly.pdbx_seq_one_letter_code
_entity_poly.pdbx_strand_id
1 'polypeptide(L)'
;HADFGGEVERILSMVDGAIVLVDSSEGPMPQTKFVVGKALKVGLRPIVAINKIDRPDGRHEEVINEVFDLFASLDATDEQLDFPILYGSGRDGWMNVNPEGPKDQGLAPLLDLVLKHVPEPSVGDEDGAFRMIGTLLEANPFLGRVITGRIHSGSIKPNQSVKVLGQDGKVIETGRISKILAFRGIERTAIDEAHAGDIVAIAGLSKGTVADTFCDPSVSEALEAQPIDPPTVTMSFLVNDSPLAGTEGDKVT
;
A
#
# COMPACT_ATOMS: atom_id res chain seq x y z
N HIS A 1 -10.87 3.52 5.00
CA HIS A 1 -12.21 4.05 4.70
C HIS A 1 -12.60 3.58 3.31
N ALA A 2 -13.86 3.19 3.07
CA ALA A 2 -14.28 2.56 1.80
C ALA A 2 -14.10 3.49 0.57
N ASP A 3 -14.03 4.81 0.79
CA ASP A 3 -13.84 5.83 -0.24
C ASP A 3 -12.54 5.70 -1.06
N PHE A 4 -11.61 4.83 -0.64
CA PHE A 4 -10.31 4.62 -1.29
C PHE A 4 -10.13 3.21 -1.83
N GLY A 5 -11.21 2.48 -2.14
CA GLY A 5 -11.16 1.05 -2.48
C GLY A 5 -10.09 0.68 -3.51
N GLY A 6 -10.06 1.38 -4.65
CA GLY A 6 -9.06 1.12 -5.69
C GLY A 6 -7.62 1.50 -5.33
N GLU A 7 -7.41 2.42 -4.39
CA GLU A 7 -6.06 2.74 -3.90
C GLU A 7 -5.58 1.69 -2.90
N VAL A 8 -6.46 1.22 -2.02
CA VAL A 8 -6.18 0.15 -1.07
C VAL A 8 -5.76 -1.13 -1.81
N GLU A 9 -6.54 -1.56 -2.80
CA GLU A 9 -6.23 -2.77 -3.58
C GLU A 9 -4.87 -2.69 -4.27
N ARG A 10 -4.53 -1.51 -4.79
CA ARG A 10 -3.22 -1.26 -5.38
C ARG A 10 -2.11 -1.34 -4.36
N ILE A 11 -2.26 -0.76 -3.18
CA ILE A 11 -1.25 -0.83 -2.11
C ILE A 11 -1.05 -2.27 -1.65
N LEU A 12 -2.13 -3.07 -1.56
CA LEU A 12 -2.05 -4.48 -1.19
C LEU A 12 -1.17 -5.30 -2.15
N SER A 13 -1.01 -4.89 -3.41
CA SER A 13 -0.09 -5.53 -4.37
C SER A 13 1.40 -5.24 -4.11
N MET A 14 1.73 -4.27 -3.25
CA MET A 14 3.11 -3.88 -2.93
C MET A 14 3.60 -4.36 -1.57
N VAL A 15 2.73 -4.95 -0.75
CA VAL A 15 3.07 -5.28 0.65
C VAL A 15 2.90 -6.77 0.89
N ASP A 16 3.71 -7.29 1.81
CA ASP A 16 3.72 -8.71 2.20
C ASP A 16 3.25 -8.91 3.65
N GLY A 17 2.92 -7.81 4.35
CA GLY A 17 2.40 -7.82 5.71
C GLY A 17 1.41 -6.69 5.95
N ALA A 18 0.61 -6.84 7.01
CA ALA A 18 -0.35 -5.82 7.43
C ALA A 18 -0.36 -5.71 8.95
N ILE A 19 -0.53 -4.48 9.47
CA ILE A 19 -0.79 -4.24 10.89
C ILE A 19 -2.20 -3.64 11.00
N VAL A 20 -3.08 -4.34 11.71
CA VAL A 20 -4.44 -3.88 11.99
C VAL A 20 -4.44 -3.20 13.35
N LEU A 21 -4.45 -1.87 13.33
CA LEU A 21 -4.49 -1.05 14.54
C LEU A 21 -5.95 -0.92 15.02
N VAL A 22 -6.20 -1.32 16.26
CA VAL A 22 -7.54 -1.36 16.87
C VAL A 22 -7.53 -0.59 18.19
N ASP A 23 -8.58 0.17 18.48
CA ASP A 23 -8.73 0.87 19.76
C ASP A 23 -9.15 -0.12 20.85
N SER A 24 -8.49 -0.09 22.01
CA SER A 24 -8.75 -0.99 23.14
C SER A 24 -10.14 -0.85 23.77
N SER A 25 -10.84 0.25 23.50
CA SER A 25 -12.17 0.54 24.04
C SER A 25 -13.24 0.42 22.96
N GLU A 26 -12.99 0.92 21.76
CA GLU A 26 -14.02 0.96 20.71
C GLU A 26 -14.10 -0.35 19.91
N GLY A 27 -12.99 -1.07 19.76
CA GLY A 27 -12.94 -2.30 18.96
C GLY A 27 -12.83 -2.05 17.45
N PRO A 28 -13.01 -3.09 16.61
CA PRO A 28 -12.86 -2.98 15.17
C PRO A 28 -14.05 -2.23 14.54
N MET A 29 -13.75 -1.17 13.79
CA MET A 29 -14.77 -0.34 13.15
C MET A 29 -15.24 -0.88 11.80
N PRO A 30 -16.50 -0.62 11.38
CA PRO A 30 -17.02 -1.06 10.08
C PRO A 30 -16.17 -0.61 8.88
N GLN A 31 -15.53 0.55 8.95
CA GLN A 31 -14.68 1.07 7.88
C GLN A 31 -13.39 0.25 7.70
N THR A 32 -12.91 -0.41 8.76
CA THR A 32 -11.73 -1.27 8.76
C THR A 32 -12.04 -2.62 8.12
N LYS A 33 -13.28 -3.11 8.25
CA LYS A 33 -13.76 -4.38 7.67
C LYS A 33 -13.47 -4.51 6.18
N PHE A 34 -13.70 -3.44 5.41
CA PHE A 34 -13.46 -3.48 3.96
C PHE A 34 -11.99 -3.72 3.61
N VAL A 35 -11.09 -2.97 4.24
CA VAL A 35 -9.64 -3.04 3.98
C VAL A 35 -9.07 -4.37 4.46
N VAL A 36 -9.45 -4.79 5.66
CA VAL A 36 -9.04 -6.08 6.23
C VAL A 36 -9.53 -7.24 5.37
N GLY A 37 -10.79 -7.21 4.92
CA GLY A 37 -11.33 -8.24 4.05
C GLY A 37 -10.56 -8.38 2.74
N LYS A 38 -10.09 -7.27 2.15
CA LYS A 38 -9.25 -7.30 0.95
C LYS A 38 -7.84 -7.83 1.25
N ALA A 39 -7.24 -7.41 2.37
CA ALA A 39 -5.93 -7.90 2.81
C ALA A 39 -5.94 -9.43 3.06
N LEU A 40 -6.97 -9.95 3.74
CA LEU A 40 -7.12 -11.38 3.99
C LEU A 40 -7.30 -12.17 2.69
N LYS A 41 -8.07 -11.65 1.74
CA LYS A 41 -8.29 -12.30 0.43
C LYS A 41 -7.03 -12.43 -0.42
N VAL A 42 -6.09 -11.49 -0.32
CA VAL A 42 -4.78 -11.59 -0.99
C VAL A 42 -3.78 -12.45 -0.20
N GLY A 43 -4.23 -13.09 0.89
CA GLY A 43 -3.43 -14.02 1.69
C GLY A 43 -2.54 -13.37 2.75
N LEU A 44 -2.65 -12.06 2.99
CA LEU A 44 -1.85 -11.41 4.03
C LEU A 44 -2.22 -11.94 5.41
N ARG A 45 -1.19 -12.04 6.26
CA ARG A 45 -1.30 -12.44 7.67
C ARG A 45 -1.16 -11.21 8.56
N PRO A 46 -2.28 -10.69 9.12
CA PRO A 46 -2.21 -9.44 9.85
C PRO A 46 -1.62 -9.60 11.24
N ILE A 47 -0.84 -8.61 11.68
CA ILE A 47 -0.51 -8.39 13.09
C ILE A 47 -1.60 -7.50 13.68
N VAL A 48 -2.21 -7.90 14.80
CA VAL A 48 -3.25 -7.09 15.46
C VAL A 48 -2.59 -6.24 16.56
N ALA A 49 -2.65 -4.92 16.43
CA ALA A 49 -2.11 -3.99 17.41
C ALA A 49 -3.25 -3.27 18.14
N ILE A 50 -3.49 -3.65 19.40
CA ILE A 50 -4.45 -3.01 20.29
C ILE A 50 -3.81 -1.77 20.94
N ASN A 51 -4.31 -0.60 20.57
CA ASN A 51 -3.79 0.69 20.99
C ASN A 51 -4.69 1.37 22.03
N LYS A 52 -4.13 2.36 22.74
CA LYS A 52 -4.76 3.12 23.82
C LYS A 52 -5.07 2.30 25.08
N ILE A 53 -4.26 1.27 25.35
CA ILE A 53 -4.35 0.43 26.56
C ILE A 53 -4.19 1.24 27.86
N ASP A 54 -3.63 2.45 27.78
CA ASP A 54 -3.51 3.38 28.91
C ASP A 54 -4.87 3.98 29.36
N ARG A 55 -5.93 3.79 28.59
CA ARG A 55 -7.26 4.32 28.91
C ARG A 55 -7.97 3.47 29.97
N PRO A 56 -8.62 4.10 30.97
CA PRO A 56 -9.31 3.37 32.04
C PRO A 56 -10.58 2.64 31.57
N ASP A 57 -11.15 3.06 30.43
CA ASP A 57 -12.28 2.42 29.76
C ASP A 57 -11.85 1.34 28.75
N GLY A 58 -10.60 0.86 28.82
CA GLY A 58 -10.08 -0.20 27.96
C GLY A 58 -10.71 -1.57 28.28
N ARG A 59 -11.15 -2.28 27.23
CA ARG A 59 -11.74 -3.64 27.26
C ARG A 59 -11.05 -4.56 26.26
N HIS A 60 -9.73 -4.54 26.28
CA HIS A 60 -8.88 -5.16 25.25
C HIS A 60 -9.11 -6.66 25.05
N GLU A 61 -9.43 -7.42 26.10
CA GLU A 61 -9.78 -8.84 25.97
C GLU A 61 -11.05 -9.05 25.13
N GLU A 62 -12.08 -8.23 25.33
CA GLU A 62 -13.31 -8.28 24.53
C GLU A 62 -13.04 -7.86 23.08
N VAL A 63 -12.25 -6.79 22.90
CA VAL A 63 -11.88 -6.29 21.57
C VAL A 63 -11.13 -7.33 20.76
N ILE A 64 -10.27 -8.14 21.38
CA ILE A 64 -9.58 -9.23 20.69
C ILE A 64 -10.57 -10.26 20.15
N ASN A 65 -11.57 -10.64 20.95
CA ASN A 65 -12.62 -11.55 20.49
C ASN A 65 -13.42 -10.92 19.34
N GLU A 66 -13.74 -9.63 19.40
CA GLU A 66 -14.42 -8.92 18.30
C GLU A 66 -13.58 -8.90 17.01
N VAL A 67 -12.26 -8.75 17.12
CA VAL A 67 -11.35 -8.81 15.96
C VAL A 67 -11.29 -10.22 15.39
N PHE A 68 -11.24 -11.24 16.24
CA PHE A 68 -11.30 -12.63 15.82
C PHE A 68 -12.61 -12.93 15.07
N ASP A 69 -13.75 -12.56 15.66
CA ASP A 69 -15.08 -12.73 15.03
C ASP A 69 -15.17 -11.97 13.71
N LEU A 70 -14.58 -10.77 13.63
CA LEU A 70 -14.50 -10.01 12.39
C LEU A 70 -13.73 -10.80 11.32
N PHE A 71 -12.54 -11.32 11.63
CA PHE A 71 -11.72 -12.06 10.69
C PHE A 71 -12.41 -13.36 10.26
N ALA A 72 -13.03 -14.08 11.19
CA ALA A 72 -13.83 -15.27 10.90
C ALA A 72 -15.01 -14.95 9.97
N SER A 73 -15.70 -13.82 10.19
CA SER A 73 -16.80 -13.36 9.31
C SER A 73 -16.35 -12.92 7.92
N LEU A 74 -15.04 -12.75 7.72
CA LEU A 74 -14.39 -12.37 6.46
C LEU A 74 -13.71 -13.57 5.78
N ASP A 75 -14.03 -14.79 6.21
CA ASP A 75 -13.48 -16.05 5.68
C ASP A 75 -11.95 -16.14 5.84
N ALA A 76 -11.40 -15.62 6.94
CA ALA A 76 -9.99 -15.79 7.27
C ALA A 76 -9.63 -17.27 7.42
N THR A 77 -8.47 -17.66 6.92
CA THR A 77 -7.88 -18.99 7.10
C THR A 77 -7.41 -19.21 8.54
N ASP A 78 -7.19 -20.47 8.94
CA ASP A 78 -6.67 -20.80 10.28
C ASP A 78 -5.35 -20.08 10.59
N GLU A 79 -4.45 -19.98 9.59
CA GLU A 79 -3.17 -19.27 9.74
C GLU A 79 -3.31 -17.74 9.90
N GLN A 80 -4.42 -17.18 9.40
CA GLN A 80 -4.76 -15.77 9.55
C GLN A 80 -5.52 -15.50 10.83
N LEU A 81 -6.23 -16.49 11.38
CA LEU A 81 -6.90 -16.44 12.68
C LEU A 81 -5.92 -16.60 13.85
N ASP A 82 -4.77 -17.26 13.63
CA ASP A 82 -3.63 -17.29 14.54
C ASP A 82 -2.73 -16.05 14.37
N PHE A 83 -3.35 -14.86 14.44
CA PHE A 83 -2.64 -13.59 14.33
C PHE A 83 -1.91 -13.24 15.63
N PRO A 84 -0.68 -12.71 15.56
CA PRO A 84 0.00 -12.22 16.75
C PRO A 84 -0.61 -10.90 17.23
N ILE A 85 -0.62 -10.71 18.55
CA ILE A 85 -1.25 -9.56 19.21
C ILE A 85 -0.17 -8.69 19.86
N LEU A 86 -0.29 -7.39 19.65
CA LEU A 86 0.46 -6.36 20.37
C LEU A 86 -0.49 -5.44 21.13
N TYR A 87 -0.02 -4.95 22.26
CA TYR A 87 -0.71 -4.01 23.13
C TYR A 87 0.14 -2.76 23.26
N GLY A 88 -0.46 -1.57 23.25
CA GLY A 88 0.34 -0.37 23.44
C GLY A 88 -0.42 0.93 23.65
N SER A 89 0.36 1.99 23.79
CA SER A 89 -0.11 3.37 23.84
C SER A 89 0.71 4.22 22.88
N GLY A 90 0.05 4.71 21.83
CA GLY A 90 0.65 5.71 20.95
C GLY A 90 0.93 7.05 21.65
N ARG A 91 0.21 7.36 22.74
CA ARG A 91 0.46 8.57 23.54
C ARG A 91 1.77 8.45 24.32
N ASP A 92 1.95 7.31 24.98
CA ASP A 92 3.10 7.08 25.86
C ASP A 92 4.28 6.40 25.12
N GLY A 93 4.10 6.07 23.83
CA GLY A 93 5.16 5.66 22.92
C GLY A 93 5.67 4.22 23.10
N TRP A 94 4.82 3.28 23.52
CA TRP A 94 5.23 1.90 23.78
C TRP A 94 4.29 0.85 23.20
N MET A 95 4.84 -0.33 22.86
CA MET A 95 4.11 -1.55 22.52
C MET A 95 4.77 -2.79 23.13
N ASN A 96 3.98 -3.81 23.46
CA ASN A 96 4.45 -5.08 24.01
C ASN A 96 3.48 -6.22 23.65
N VAL A 97 3.95 -7.48 23.64
CA VAL A 97 3.11 -8.68 23.47
C VAL A 97 2.27 -9.00 24.71
N ASN A 98 2.62 -8.42 25.86
CA ASN A 98 1.86 -8.50 27.11
C ASN A 98 1.43 -7.09 27.55
N PRO A 99 0.14 -6.83 27.80
CA PRO A 99 -0.34 -5.51 28.24
C PRO A 99 0.27 -5.04 29.57
N GLU A 100 0.67 -5.96 30.45
CA GLU A 100 1.34 -5.70 31.72
C GLU A 100 2.88 -5.75 31.62
N GLY A 101 3.40 -5.99 30.42
CA GLY A 101 4.83 -6.13 30.17
C GLY A 101 5.63 -4.83 30.38
N PRO A 102 6.97 -4.93 30.35
CA PRO A 102 7.85 -3.76 30.42
C PRO A 102 7.58 -2.75 29.28
N LYS A 103 7.57 -1.46 29.63
CA LYS A 103 7.25 -0.33 28.73
C LYS A 103 8.49 0.47 28.33
N ASP A 104 9.66 0.07 28.82
CA ASP A 104 10.96 0.71 28.62
C ASP A 104 11.56 0.46 27.22
N GLN A 105 11.03 -0.52 26.49
CA GLN A 105 11.49 -0.88 25.15
C GLN A 105 10.82 -0.05 24.03
N GLY A 106 9.91 0.86 24.37
CA GLY A 106 9.21 1.69 23.39
C GLY A 106 8.49 0.84 22.34
N LEU A 107 8.80 1.08 21.06
CA LEU A 107 8.21 0.35 19.92
C LEU A 107 9.07 -0.82 19.41
N ALA A 108 10.19 -1.13 20.05
CA ALA A 108 11.06 -2.24 19.60
C ALA A 108 10.30 -3.57 19.45
N PRO A 109 9.39 -3.97 20.36
CA PRO A 109 8.63 -5.23 20.20
C PRO A 109 7.76 -5.28 18.94
N LEU A 110 7.26 -4.15 18.45
CA LEU A 110 6.53 -4.08 17.19
C LEU A 110 7.46 -4.40 16.02
N LEU A 111 8.63 -3.76 15.96
CA LEU A 111 9.59 -3.95 14.88
C LEU A 111 10.15 -5.38 14.86
N ASP A 112 10.45 -5.93 16.04
CA ASP A 112 10.91 -7.31 16.18
C ASP A 112 9.85 -8.32 15.72
N LEU A 113 8.58 -8.07 16.06
CA LEU A 113 7.48 -8.91 15.61
C LEU A 113 7.29 -8.83 14.10
N VAL A 114 7.40 -7.64 13.49
CA VAL A 114 7.35 -7.47 12.04
C VAL A 114 8.43 -8.32 11.37
N LEU A 115 9.68 -8.25 11.84
CA LEU A 115 10.79 -9.05 11.31
C LEU A 115 10.58 -10.56 11.44
N LYS A 116 9.88 -11.00 12.49
CA LYS A 116 9.61 -12.42 12.75
C LYS A 116 8.41 -12.97 11.98
N HIS A 117 7.36 -12.17 11.82
CA HIS A 117 6.06 -12.62 11.34
C HIS A 117 5.80 -12.30 9.86
N VAL A 118 6.28 -11.15 9.38
CA VAL A 118 6.07 -10.75 7.99
C VAL A 118 7.11 -11.48 7.12
N PRO A 119 6.68 -12.23 6.09
CA PRO A 119 7.60 -12.91 5.21
C PRO A 119 8.43 -11.91 4.40
N GLU A 120 9.60 -12.35 3.96
CA GLU A 120 10.36 -11.60 2.97
C GLU A 120 9.53 -11.44 1.67
N PRO A 121 9.67 -10.31 0.96
CA PRO A 121 8.95 -10.10 -0.29
C PRO A 121 9.17 -11.23 -1.28
N SER A 122 8.09 -11.76 -1.83
CA SER A 122 8.19 -12.72 -2.94
C SER A 122 8.65 -11.98 -4.19
N VAL A 123 9.95 -11.94 -4.39
CA VAL A 123 10.58 -11.43 -5.61
C VAL A 123 10.65 -12.53 -6.66
N GLY A 124 10.61 -12.15 -7.94
CA GLY A 124 10.86 -13.06 -9.04
C GLY A 124 12.35 -13.40 -9.14
N ASP A 125 12.92 -13.18 -10.32
CA ASP A 125 14.36 -13.34 -10.52
C ASP A 125 15.11 -12.05 -10.10
N GLU A 126 15.84 -12.09 -8.98
CA GLU A 126 16.63 -10.95 -8.49
C GLU A 126 17.69 -10.50 -9.51
N ASP A 127 18.33 -11.45 -10.19
CA ASP A 127 19.33 -11.21 -11.24
C ASP A 127 18.69 -11.05 -12.63
N GLY A 128 17.35 -11.12 -12.69
CA GLY A 128 16.58 -11.06 -13.91
C GLY A 128 16.49 -9.66 -14.50
N ALA A 129 15.70 -9.55 -15.58
CA ALA A 129 15.39 -8.26 -16.17
C ALA A 129 14.50 -7.41 -15.25
N PHE A 130 14.73 -6.10 -15.22
CA PHE A 130 13.92 -5.15 -14.45
C PHE A 130 12.45 -5.27 -14.82
N ARG A 131 11.57 -5.46 -13.82
CA ARG A 131 10.10 -5.39 -13.97
C ARG A 131 9.48 -4.78 -12.72
N MET A 132 8.57 -3.82 -12.91
CA MET A 132 7.85 -3.13 -11.84
C MET A 132 6.43 -2.78 -12.33
N ILE A 133 5.41 -2.97 -11.50
CA ILE A 133 4.06 -2.44 -11.77
C ILE A 133 3.97 -1.02 -11.21
N GLY A 134 3.46 -0.09 -11.99
CA GLY A 134 3.11 1.23 -11.48
C GLY A 134 1.87 1.16 -10.58
N THR A 135 2.00 1.57 -9.32
CA THR A 135 0.92 1.41 -8.33
C THR A 135 0.31 2.75 -7.91
N LEU A 136 1.15 3.76 -7.72
CA LEU A 136 0.73 5.13 -7.42
C LEU A 136 1.30 6.09 -8.48
N LEU A 137 0.52 7.10 -8.85
CA LEU A 137 0.94 8.16 -9.75
C LEU A 137 0.78 9.50 -9.03
N GLU A 138 1.86 10.25 -8.99
CA GLU A 138 1.90 11.58 -8.39
C GLU A 138 2.49 12.60 -9.37
N ALA A 139 2.07 13.84 -9.26
CA ALA A 139 2.68 14.96 -9.97
C ALA A 139 3.66 15.68 -9.06
N ASN A 140 4.90 15.84 -9.51
CA ASN A 140 5.92 16.61 -8.84
C ASN A 140 6.28 17.87 -9.68
N PRO A 141 6.33 19.07 -9.08
CA PRO A 141 6.62 20.31 -9.82
C PRO A 141 7.96 20.32 -10.57
N PHE A 142 8.95 19.57 -10.10
CA PHE A 142 10.31 19.54 -10.65
C PHE A 142 10.59 18.29 -11.48
N LEU A 143 10.03 17.14 -11.07
CA LEU A 143 10.29 15.84 -11.70
C LEU A 143 9.21 15.43 -12.70
N GLY A 144 8.10 16.17 -12.78
CA GLY A 144 6.95 15.81 -13.60
C GLY A 144 6.19 14.64 -13.00
N ARG A 145 5.83 13.64 -13.80
CA ARG A 145 5.14 12.45 -13.32
C ARG A 145 6.11 11.55 -12.55
N VAL A 146 5.68 11.13 -11.36
CA VAL A 146 6.40 10.19 -10.51
C VAL A 146 5.52 8.97 -10.30
N ILE A 147 6.03 7.79 -10.64
CA ILE A 147 5.35 6.51 -10.47
C ILE A 147 5.98 5.79 -9.30
N THR A 148 5.18 5.35 -8.34
CA THR A 148 5.64 4.48 -7.24
C THR A 148 5.19 3.05 -7.50
N GLY A 149 6.08 2.10 -7.29
CA GLY A 149 5.80 0.67 -7.42
C GLY A 149 6.80 -0.17 -6.63
N ARG A 150 6.46 -1.45 -6.43
CA ARG A 150 7.38 -2.47 -5.94
C ARG A 150 8.08 -3.14 -7.12
N ILE A 151 9.40 -3.22 -7.09
CA ILE A 151 10.18 -3.92 -8.11
C ILE A 151 9.95 -5.41 -7.93
N HIS A 152 9.50 -6.08 -8.98
CA HIS A 152 9.20 -7.52 -8.97
C HIS A 152 10.44 -8.36 -9.30
N SER A 153 11.30 -7.90 -10.21
CA SER A 153 12.51 -8.62 -10.62
C SER A 153 13.58 -7.66 -11.12
N GLY A 154 14.84 -8.09 -11.08
CA GLY A 154 15.99 -7.33 -11.54
C GLY A 154 16.33 -6.09 -10.71
N SER A 155 17.17 -5.23 -11.29
CA SER A 155 17.53 -3.93 -10.72
C SER A 155 17.42 -2.80 -11.74
N ILE A 156 17.33 -1.57 -11.24
CA ILE A 156 17.22 -0.36 -12.06
C ILE A 156 18.17 0.73 -11.57
N LYS A 157 18.81 1.43 -12.51
CA LYS A 157 19.70 2.57 -12.26
C LYS A 157 19.20 3.84 -12.94
N PRO A 158 19.55 5.03 -12.43
CA PRO A 158 19.31 6.28 -13.14
C PRO A 158 19.96 6.25 -14.53
N ASN A 159 19.28 6.85 -15.50
CA ASN A 159 19.58 6.89 -16.93
C ASN A 159 19.50 5.54 -17.67
N GLN A 160 19.05 4.47 -17.02
CA GLN A 160 18.79 3.20 -17.69
C GLN A 160 17.55 3.30 -18.59
N SER A 161 17.64 2.70 -19.78
CA SER A 161 16.53 2.63 -20.72
C SER A 161 15.50 1.63 -20.25
N VAL A 162 14.23 2.00 -20.32
CA VAL A 162 13.09 1.17 -19.95
C VAL A 162 11.98 1.32 -20.98
N LYS A 163 11.10 0.33 -21.03
CA LYS A 163 9.84 0.41 -21.76
C LYS A 163 8.66 0.22 -20.82
N VAL A 164 7.54 0.80 -21.21
CA VAL A 164 6.27 0.67 -20.51
C VAL A 164 5.34 -0.16 -21.36
N LEU A 165 4.87 -1.27 -20.80
CA LEU A 165 3.87 -2.14 -21.40
C LEU A 165 2.53 -1.90 -20.72
N GLY A 166 1.48 -1.73 -21.52
CA GLY A 166 0.11 -1.77 -21.02
C GLY A 166 -0.33 -3.18 -20.66
N GLN A 167 -1.47 -3.28 -19.98
CA GLN A 167 -2.11 -4.57 -19.66
C GLN A 167 -2.46 -5.40 -20.91
N ASP A 168 -2.63 -4.77 -22.07
CA ASP A 168 -2.84 -5.45 -23.36
C ASP A 168 -1.53 -5.90 -24.04
N GLY A 169 -0.39 -5.75 -23.36
CA GLY A 169 0.94 -6.09 -23.85
C GLY A 169 1.52 -5.09 -24.86
N LYS A 170 0.79 -4.01 -25.21
CA LYS A 170 1.30 -3.01 -26.15
C LYS A 170 2.31 -2.09 -25.48
N VAL A 171 3.31 -1.69 -26.25
CA VAL A 171 4.28 -0.68 -25.81
C VAL A 171 3.60 0.69 -25.79
N ILE A 172 3.46 1.27 -24.60
CA ILE A 172 2.90 2.61 -24.38
C ILE A 172 3.98 3.68 -24.62
N GLU A 173 5.18 3.43 -24.08
CA GLU A 173 6.30 4.37 -24.14
C GLU A 173 7.62 3.60 -24.04
N THR A 174 8.68 4.18 -24.59
CA THR A 174 10.06 3.79 -24.31
C THR A 174 10.80 5.05 -23.93
N GLY A 175 11.61 4.98 -22.88
CA GLY A 175 12.30 6.14 -22.34
C GLY A 175 13.43 5.73 -21.42
N ARG A 176 13.84 6.66 -20.56
CA ARG A 176 14.87 6.44 -19.56
C ARG A 176 14.38 6.92 -18.20
N ILE A 177 14.78 6.21 -17.16
CA ILE A 177 14.52 6.64 -15.79
C ILE A 177 15.47 7.78 -15.45
N SER A 178 14.97 8.97 -15.16
CA SER A 178 15.81 10.13 -14.84
C SER A 178 16.26 10.13 -13.39
N LYS A 179 15.39 9.69 -12.47
CA LYS A 179 15.66 9.55 -11.04
C LYS A 179 14.91 8.36 -10.46
N ILE A 180 15.53 7.77 -9.44
CA ILE A 180 14.94 6.77 -8.56
C ILE A 180 14.97 7.36 -7.15
N LEU A 181 13.84 7.29 -6.46
CA LEU A 181 13.65 7.86 -5.12
C LEU A 181 13.23 6.75 -4.17
N ALA A 182 14.03 6.51 -3.13
CA ALA A 182 13.68 5.62 -2.03
C ALA A 182 13.01 6.42 -0.89
N PHE A 183 12.12 5.75 -0.16
CA PHE A 183 11.50 6.31 1.03
C PHE A 183 12.45 6.19 2.23
N ARG A 184 12.77 7.33 2.87
CA ARG A 184 13.59 7.42 4.07
C ARG A 184 12.82 8.20 5.12
N GLY A 185 12.14 7.47 6.00
CA GLY A 185 11.15 8.05 6.91
C GLY A 185 9.98 8.65 6.12
N ILE A 186 9.73 9.94 6.30
CA ILE A 186 8.68 10.68 5.58
C ILE A 186 9.19 11.36 4.30
N GLU A 187 10.50 11.33 4.05
CA GLU A 187 11.12 11.98 2.91
C GLU A 187 11.46 10.97 1.80
N ARG A 188 11.66 11.49 0.59
CA ARG A 188 12.15 10.73 -0.55
C ARG A 188 13.57 11.16 -0.87
N THR A 189 14.50 10.22 -0.90
CA THR A 189 15.92 10.47 -1.19
C THR A 189 16.29 9.79 -2.49
N ALA A 190 17.07 10.48 -3.34
CA ALA A 190 17.58 9.88 -4.55
C ALA A 190 18.59 8.76 -4.24
N ILE A 191 18.50 7.67 -4.99
CA ILE A 191 19.37 6.49 -4.87
C ILE A 191 19.95 6.12 -6.24
N ASP A 192 21.12 5.47 -6.22
CA ASP A 192 21.86 5.11 -7.44
C ASP A 192 21.45 3.75 -8.03
N GLU A 193 20.83 2.89 -7.23
CA GLU A 193 20.36 1.57 -7.63
C GLU A 193 19.22 1.11 -6.73
N ALA A 194 18.21 0.46 -7.30
CA ALA A 194 17.13 -0.21 -6.59
C ALA A 194 16.96 -1.64 -7.11
N HIS A 195 16.59 -2.57 -6.23
CA HIS A 195 16.53 -4.01 -6.50
C HIS A 195 15.11 -4.56 -6.32
N ALA A 196 14.91 -5.79 -6.78
CA ALA A 196 13.67 -6.52 -6.53
C ALA A 196 13.31 -6.51 -5.04
N GLY A 197 12.02 -6.29 -4.74
CA GLY A 197 11.50 -6.11 -3.40
C GLY A 197 11.43 -4.64 -2.95
N ASP A 198 12.27 -3.76 -3.50
CA ASP A 198 12.23 -2.34 -3.13
C ASP A 198 10.95 -1.66 -3.62
N ILE A 199 10.36 -0.83 -2.75
CA ILE A 199 9.31 0.12 -3.12
C ILE A 199 9.98 1.46 -3.44
N VAL A 200 9.94 1.86 -4.70
CA VAL A 200 10.60 3.08 -5.18
C VAL A 200 9.69 3.95 -6.01
N ALA A 201 9.98 5.24 -6.00
CA ALA A 201 9.37 6.23 -6.87
C ALA A 201 10.32 6.56 -8.03
N ILE A 202 9.90 6.28 -9.27
CA ILE A 202 10.66 6.53 -10.49
C ILE A 202 10.11 7.75 -11.24
N ALA A 203 11.00 8.50 -11.89
CA ALA A 203 10.67 9.65 -12.73
C ALA A 203 11.32 9.54 -14.12
N GLY A 204 10.84 10.35 -15.08
CA GLY A 204 11.42 10.46 -16.43
C GLY A 204 10.56 9.91 -17.56
N LEU A 205 9.38 9.36 -17.24
CA LEU A 205 8.40 8.86 -18.20
C LEU A 205 7.14 9.72 -18.17
N SER A 206 6.48 9.87 -19.32
CA SER A 206 5.41 10.85 -19.49
C SER A 206 4.03 10.23 -19.70
N LYS A 207 3.96 9.00 -20.22
CA LYS A 207 2.71 8.33 -20.60
C LYS A 207 2.33 7.19 -19.67
N GLY A 208 3.32 6.45 -19.15
CA GLY A 208 3.07 5.33 -18.25
C GLY A 208 2.21 5.72 -17.05
N THR A 209 1.29 4.85 -16.68
CA THR A 209 0.31 5.08 -15.63
C THR A 209 0.23 3.89 -14.66
N VAL A 210 -0.70 3.99 -13.73
CA VAL A 210 -1.03 2.93 -12.78
C VAL A 210 -1.50 1.67 -13.52
N ALA A 211 -1.12 0.51 -13.00
CA ALA A 211 -1.29 -0.82 -13.60
C ALA A 211 -0.43 -1.09 -14.85
N ASP A 212 0.35 -0.15 -15.36
CA ASP A 212 1.31 -0.45 -16.43
C ASP A 212 2.57 -1.15 -15.89
N THR A 213 3.21 -1.95 -16.75
CA THR A 213 4.47 -2.61 -16.44
C THR A 213 5.65 -1.81 -16.96
N PHE A 214 6.46 -1.29 -16.04
CA PHE A 214 7.74 -0.65 -16.30
C PHE A 214 8.81 -1.72 -16.29
N CYS A 215 9.48 -1.94 -17.43
CA CYS A 215 10.39 -3.06 -17.55
C CYS A 215 11.60 -2.76 -18.45
N ASP A 216 12.60 -3.62 -18.35
CA ASP A 216 13.74 -3.63 -19.26
C ASP A 216 13.27 -3.82 -20.72
N PRO A 217 13.91 -3.17 -21.71
CA PRO A 217 13.55 -3.30 -23.11
C PRO A 217 13.51 -4.75 -23.66
N SER A 218 14.21 -5.70 -23.02
CA SER A 218 14.20 -7.11 -23.40
C SER A 218 12.90 -7.86 -23.03
N VAL A 219 12.11 -7.38 -22.06
CA VAL A 219 10.93 -8.09 -21.51
C VAL A 219 9.71 -8.00 -22.41
N SER A 220 9.25 -9.05 -23.08
CA SER A 220 8.08 -8.97 -23.97
C SER A 220 6.72 -9.01 -23.26
N GLU A 221 6.67 -9.53 -22.04
CA GLU A 221 5.42 -9.82 -21.33
C GLU A 221 5.17 -8.85 -20.17
N ALA A 222 4.01 -8.21 -20.18
CA ALA A 222 3.55 -7.38 -19.08
C ALA A 222 3.31 -8.23 -17.82
N LEU A 223 3.49 -7.61 -16.65
CA LEU A 223 3.02 -8.18 -15.39
C LEU A 223 1.51 -7.99 -15.28
N GLU A 224 0.83 -9.02 -14.77
CA GLU A 224 -0.60 -8.97 -14.51
C GLU A 224 -0.84 -8.06 -13.29
N ALA A 225 -1.58 -6.96 -13.49
CA ALA A 225 -1.97 -6.10 -12.39
C ALA A 225 -3.26 -6.63 -11.76
N GLN A 226 -3.39 -6.45 -10.43
CA GLN A 226 -4.64 -6.79 -9.76
C GLN A 226 -5.78 -5.91 -10.29
N PRO A 227 -6.90 -6.53 -10.73
CA PRO A 227 -8.05 -5.78 -11.20
C PRO A 227 -8.66 -4.99 -10.04
N ILE A 228 -9.09 -3.76 -10.34
CA ILE A 228 -9.77 -2.91 -9.38
C ILE A 228 -11.28 -3.17 -9.47
N ASP A 229 -11.96 -3.18 -8.34
CA ASP A 229 -13.42 -3.27 -8.30
C ASP A 229 -14.07 -2.16 -9.16
N PRO A 230 -15.06 -2.50 -10.01
CA PRO A 230 -15.75 -1.51 -10.84
C PRO A 230 -16.52 -0.51 -9.97
N PRO A 231 -16.74 0.72 -10.46
CA PRO A 231 -17.48 1.72 -9.71
C PRO A 231 -18.91 1.26 -9.44
N THR A 232 -19.38 1.45 -8.20
CA THR A 232 -20.73 1.09 -7.76
C THR A 232 -21.74 2.23 -7.90
N VAL A 233 -21.25 3.46 -8.05
CA VAL A 233 -22.05 4.68 -8.21
C VAL A 233 -21.65 5.38 -9.51
N THR A 234 -22.65 5.84 -10.27
CA THR A 234 -22.44 6.64 -11.48
C THR A 234 -23.07 8.01 -11.29
N MET A 235 -22.37 9.06 -11.69
CA MET A 235 -22.86 10.44 -11.66
C MET A 235 -22.56 11.11 -13.01
N SER A 236 -23.51 11.89 -13.51
CA SER A 236 -23.32 12.69 -14.73
C SER A 236 -22.79 14.07 -14.37
N PHE A 237 -21.63 14.42 -14.92
CA PHE A 237 -21.08 15.77 -14.85
C PHE A 237 -21.36 16.49 -16.16
N LEU A 238 -22.01 17.65 -16.06
CA LEU A 238 -22.39 18.47 -17.20
C LEU A 238 -21.80 19.87 -16.99
N VAL A 239 -21.40 20.51 -18.08
CA VAL A 239 -21.09 21.94 -18.06
C VAL A 239 -22.39 22.68 -17.76
N ASN A 240 -22.35 23.67 -16.86
CA ASN A 240 -23.51 24.51 -16.59
C ASN A 240 -23.79 25.39 -17.82
N ASP A 241 -24.83 25.05 -18.58
CA ASP A 241 -25.29 25.76 -19.77
C ASP A 241 -26.50 26.68 -19.49
N SER A 242 -26.81 26.92 -18.21
CA SER A 242 -27.90 27.79 -17.79
C SER A 242 -27.53 29.29 -17.88
N PRO A 243 -28.52 30.20 -17.81
CA PRO A 243 -28.27 31.65 -17.72
C PRO A 243 -27.44 32.11 -16.50
N LEU A 244 -27.22 31.23 -15.52
CA LEU A 244 -26.41 31.48 -14.33
C LEU A 244 -24.95 30.97 -14.49
N ALA A 245 -24.56 30.50 -15.68
CA ALA A 245 -23.20 30.11 -15.95
C ALA A 245 -22.22 31.28 -15.69
N GLY A 246 -21.21 31.05 -14.86
CA GLY A 246 -20.19 32.06 -14.54
C GLY A 246 -20.63 33.16 -13.56
N THR A 247 -21.82 33.04 -12.92
CA THR A 247 -22.19 33.95 -11.82
C THR A 247 -21.51 33.58 -10.51
N GLU A 248 -21.16 32.30 -10.33
CA GLU A 248 -20.38 31.78 -9.21
C GLU A 248 -19.32 30.80 -9.73
N GLY A 249 -18.04 31.15 -9.56
CA GLY A 249 -16.88 30.33 -9.95
C GLY A 249 -16.26 30.65 -11.31
N ASP A 250 -14.93 30.59 -11.39
CA ASP A 250 -14.16 31.03 -12.57
C ASP A 250 -13.84 29.89 -13.56
N LYS A 251 -14.23 28.65 -13.23
CA LYS A 251 -13.94 27.42 -14.00
C LYS A 251 -15.24 26.77 -14.47
N VAL A 252 -15.81 27.31 -15.55
CA VAL A 252 -17.12 26.93 -16.09
C VAL A 252 -17.04 26.25 -17.47
N THR A 253 -15.85 25.81 -17.87
CA THR A 253 -15.55 25.17 -19.17
C THR A 253 -14.70 23.93 -18.98
#